data_AF-A0A1Q5JSG8-F1
#
_entry.id   AF-A0A1Q5JSG8-F1
#
_cell.length_a   1.000
_cell.length_b   1.000
_cell.length_c   1.000
_cell.angle_alpha   90.00
_cell.angle_beta   90.00
_cell.angle_gamma   90.00
#
_symmetry.space_group_name_H-M   'P 1'
#
loop_
_entity.id
_entity.type
_entity.pdbx_description
1 polymer ?
#
loop_
_entity_poly.entity_id
_entity_poly.type
_entity_poly.pdbx_seq_one_letter_code
_entity_poly.pdbx_strand_id
1 'polypeptide(L)'
;MPKTKSSKRKHLIASRFNDDEKQSVLDAAAACAMTPSGFLAHAALSAARDLTRTAAEIAGEREMLAELFSLRRHLGQIGNNVNQVAKTLNSGGDAPHAEAVLSAVHRAARRVDAFTQHYLDSERQAA
;
A
#
# COMPACT_ATOMS: atom_id res chain seq x y z
N MET A 1 -36.53 23.46 -12.95
CA MET A 1 -36.90 23.75 -11.55
C MET A 1 -35.72 24.41 -10.83
N PRO A 2 -35.87 25.59 -10.20
CA PRO A 2 -34.77 26.23 -9.47
C PRO A 2 -34.45 25.45 -8.18
N LYS A 3 -33.17 25.15 -7.95
CA LYS A 3 -32.68 24.45 -6.75
C LYS A 3 -33.01 25.27 -5.48
N THR A 4 -33.81 24.71 -4.56
CA THR A 4 -34.15 25.33 -3.27
C THR A 4 -32.89 25.56 -2.41
N LYS A 5 -32.91 26.61 -1.56
CA LYS A 5 -31.78 27.08 -0.71
C LYS A 5 -31.09 25.99 0.14
N SER A 6 -31.76 24.86 0.37
CA SER A 6 -31.26 23.69 1.13
C SER A 6 -30.27 22.80 0.35
N SER A 7 -30.25 22.82 -0.99
CA SER A 7 -29.35 21.95 -1.79
C SER A 7 -28.00 22.59 -2.19
N LYS A 8 -27.72 23.82 -1.73
CA LYS A 8 -26.44 24.48 -2.03
C LYS A 8 -25.31 23.79 -1.25
N ARG A 9 -24.24 23.38 -1.96
CA ARG A 9 -23.00 22.86 -1.36
C ARG A 9 -22.26 24.01 -0.67
N LYS A 10 -22.48 24.20 0.63
CA LYS A 10 -21.89 25.28 1.44
C LYS A 10 -20.59 24.89 2.15
N HIS A 11 -20.35 23.59 2.31
CA HIS A 11 -19.21 23.08 3.06
C HIS A 11 -18.06 22.76 2.10
N LEU A 12 -16.86 23.22 2.47
CA LEU A 12 -15.62 22.94 1.76
C LEU A 12 -14.80 21.93 2.56
N ILE A 13 -14.36 20.87 1.89
CA ILE A 13 -13.38 19.92 2.42
C ILE A 13 -12.14 20.08 1.52
N ALA A 14 -11.02 20.47 2.11
CA ALA A 14 -9.78 20.70 1.37
C ALA A 14 -8.83 19.49 1.50
N SER A 15 -8.28 19.06 0.38
CA SER A 15 -7.23 18.03 0.29
C SER A 15 -5.98 18.62 -0.34
N ARG A 16 -4.81 18.08 0.02
CA ARG A 16 -3.52 18.41 -0.61
C ARG A 16 -3.12 17.26 -1.51
N PHE A 17 -2.51 17.60 -2.64
CA PHE A 17 -2.00 16.67 -3.63
C PHE A 17 -0.57 17.08 -4.00
N ASN A 18 0.30 16.11 -4.23
CA ASN A 18 1.55 16.35 -4.95
C ASN A 18 1.27 16.55 -6.46
N ASP A 19 2.32 16.80 -7.25
CA ASP A 19 2.17 17.10 -8.67
C ASP A 19 1.58 15.93 -9.48
N ASP A 20 1.99 14.69 -9.19
CA ASP A 20 1.52 13.48 -9.88
C ASP A 20 0.07 13.14 -9.52
N GLU A 21 -0.28 13.23 -8.23
CA GLU A 21 -1.64 13.04 -7.73
C GLU A 21 -2.58 14.08 -8.35
N LYS A 22 -2.15 15.35 -8.42
CA LYS A 22 -2.91 16.42 -9.06
C LYS A 22 -3.14 16.12 -10.53
N GLN A 23 -2.10 15.72 -11.27
CA GLN A 23 -2.22 15.40 -12.69
C GLN A 23 -3.19 14.23 -12.92
N SER A 24 -3.07 13.18 -12.12
CA SER A 24 -3.97 12.01 -12.17
C SER A 24 -5.44 12.40 -11.97
N VAL A 25 -5.74 13.31 -11.03
CA VAL A 25 -7.09 13.82 -10.80
C VAL A 25 -7.59 14.67 -11.97
N LEU A 26 -6.73 15.48 -12.59
CA LEU A 26 -7.09 16.29 -13.77
C LEU A 26 -7.45 15.40 -14.96
N ASP A 27 -6.65 14.38 -15.22
CA ASP A 27 -6.85 13.45 -16.33
C ASP A 27 -8.14 12.63 -16.15
N ALA A 28 -8.38 12.12 -14.94
CA ALA A 28 -9.63 11.42 -14.61
C ALA A 28 -10.87 12.31 -14.73
N ALA A 29 -10.78 13.56 -14.26
CA ALA A 29 -11.87 14.52 -14.41
C ALA A 29 -12.16 14.83 -15.89
N ALA A 30 -11.13 15.01 -16.71
CA ALA A 30 -11.25 15.22 -18.14
C ALA A 30 -11.89 14.01 -18.85
N ALA A 31 -11.44 12.79 -18.52
CA ALA A 31 -12.01 11.55 -19.04
C ALA A 31 -13.50 11.38 -18.70
N CYS A 32 -13.94 11.87 -17.54
CA CYS A 32 -15.34 11.88 -17.13
C CYS A 32 -16.14 13.10 -17.61
N ALA A 33 -15.55 14.01 -18.39
CA ALA A 33 -16.15 15.30 -18.79
C ALA A 33 -16.65 16.13 -17.59
N MET A 34 -15.90 16.11 -16.49
CA MET A 34 -16.20 16.81 -15.25
C MET A 34 -15.15 17.88 -14.95
N THR A 35 -15.53 18.91 -14.19
CA THR A 35 -14.53 19.77 -13.56
C THR A 35 -13.79 19.00 -12.46
N PRO A 36 -12.52 19.32 -12.14
CA PRO A 36 -11.77 18.61 -11.10
C PRO A 36 -12.50 18.58 -9.74
N SER A 37 -13.05 19.71 -9.31
CA SER A 37 -13.85 19.77 -8.07
C SER A 37 -15.16 18.97 -8.16
N GLY A 38 -15.78 18.93 -9.34
CA GLY A 38 -16.98 18.14 -9.60
C GLY A 38 -16.69 16.65 -9.52
N PHE A 39 -15.60 16.21 -10.14
CA PHE A 39 -15.10 14.85 -10.11
C PHE A 39 -14.77 14.41 -8.68
N LEU A 40 -13.96 15.19 -7.94
CA LEU A 40 -13.62 14.90 -6.55
C LEU A 40 -14.88 14.75 -5.67
N ALA A 41 -15.83 15.66 -5.80
CA ALA A 41 -17.08 15.58 -5.05
C ALA A 41 -17.93 14.36 -5.45
N HIS A 42 -17.94 13.98 -6.73
CA HIS A 42 -18.65 12.79 -7.19
C HIS A 42 -17.99 11.52 -6.67
N ALA A 43 -16.67 11.37 -6.83
CA ALA A 43 -15.92 10.23 -6.33
C ALA A 43 -16.08 10.06 -4.82
N ALA A 44 -15.91 11.13 -4.04
CA ALA A 44 -16.07 11.08 -2.59
C ALA A 44 -17.49 10.72 -2.16
N LEU A 45 -18.52 11.26 -2.82
CA LEU A 45 -19.91 10.94 -2.51
C LEU A 45 -20.30 9.52 -2.96
N SER A 46 -19.76 9.03 -4.07
CA SER A 46 -19.97 7.66 -4.55
C SER A 46 -19.33 6.65 -3.58
N ALA A 47 -18.10 6.90 -3.14
CA ALA A 47 -17.43 6.10 -2.11
C ALA A 47 -18.21 6.11 -0.78
N ALA A 48 -18.69 7.28 -0.34
CA ALA A 48 -19.49 7.39 0.88
C ALA A 48 -20.85 6.67 0.82
N ARG A 49 -21.42 6.45 -0.38
CA ARG A 49 -22.67 5.70 -0.56
C ARG A 49 -22.48 4.20 -0.43
N ASP A 50 -21.30 3.68 -0.79
CA ASP A 50 -20.93 2.27 -0.67
C ASP A 50 -19.82 2.10 0.38
N LEU A 51 -20.15 2.51 1.60
CA LEU A 51 -19.18 2.59 2.69
C LEU A 51 -18.59 1.22 3.05
N THR A 52 -19.38 0.15 2.94
CA THR A 52 -18.90 -1.20 3.24
C THR A 52 -17.78 -1.62 2.29
N ARG A 53 -17.97 -1.44 0.98
CA ARG A 53 -16.93 -1.74 -0.01
C ARG A 53 -15.71 -0.83 0.17
N THR A 54 -15.91 0.48 0.29
CA THR A 54 -14.82 1.44 0.46
C THR A 54 -14.02 1.18 1.74
N ALA A 55 -14.67 0.81 2.85
CA ALA A 55 -13.97 0.47 4.09
C ALA A 55 -13.12 -0.80 3.92
N ALA A 56 -13.62 -1.81 3.21
CA ALA A 56 -12.87 -3.04 2.92
C ALA A 56 -11.65 -2.77 2.03
N GLU A 57 -11.79 -1.95 0.97
CA GLU A 57 -10.69 -1.55 0.09
C GLU A 57 -9.58 -0.83 0.87
N ILE A 58 -9.95 0.18 1.68
CA ILE A 58 -8.98 0.94 2.50
C ILE A 58 -8.30 0.04 3.54
N ALA A 59 -9.04 -0.89 4.16
CA ALA A 59 -8.47 -1.83 5.12
C ALA A 59 -7.45 -2.76 4.44
N GLY A 60 -7.80 -3.32 3.27
CA GLY A 60 -6.91 -4.19 2.51
C GLY A 60 -5.61 -3.51 2.09
N GLU A 61 -5.66 -2.27 1.61
CA GLU A 61 -4.46 -1.49 1.25
C GLU A 61 -3.54 -1.28 2.48
N ARG A 62 -4.13 -0.95 3.63
CA ARG A 62 -3.37 -0.74 4.88
C ARG A 62 -2.73 -2.02 5.39
N GLU A 63 -3.44 -3.14 5.32
CA GLU A 63 -2.91 -4.45 5.70
C GLU A 63 -1.74 -4.83 4.79
N MET A 64 -1.88 -4.63 3.47
CA MET A 64 -0.81 -4.87 2.50
C MET A 64 0.44 -4.03 2.79
N LEU A 65 0.29 -2.72 3.01
CA LEU A 65 1.41 -1.84 3.36
C LEU A 65 2.06 -2.23 4.69
N ALA A 66 1.27 -2.60 5.69
CA ALA A 66 1.78 -3.06 6.98
C ALA A 66 2.62 -4.33 6.84
N GLU A 67 2.18 -5.28 6.02
CA GLU A 67 2.94 -6.50 5.72
C GLU A 67 4.23 -6.19 4.94
N LEU A 68 4.21 -5.30 3.95
CA LEU A 68 5.43 -4.88 3.26
C LEU A 68 6.46 -4.26 4.22
N PHE A 69 6.05 -3.39 5.14
CA PHE A 69 6.95 -2.84 6.15
C PHE A 69 7.49 -3.91 7.12
N SER A 70 6.65 -4.88 7.50
CA SER A 70 7.03 -6.02 8.32
C SER A 70 8.08 -6.90 7.63
N LEU A 71 7.88 -7.20 6.33
CA LEU A 71 8.82 -7.94 5.50
C LEU A 71 10.15 -7.17 5.34
N ARG A 72 10.10 -5.88 5.00
CA ARG A 72 11.31 -5.03 4.89
C ARG A 72 12.13 -5.04 6.17
N ARG A 73 11.48 -4.93 7.34
CA ARG A 73 12.17 -4.98 8.64
C ARG A 73 12.85 -6.33 8.89
N HIS A 74 12.16 -7.43 8.62
CA HIS A 74 12.73 -8.77 8.76
C HIS A 74 13.93 -8.99 7.83
N LEU A 75 13.84 -8.55 6.57
CA LEU A 75 14.96 -8.64 5.63
C LEU A 75 16.17 -7.83 6.10
N GLY A 76 15.97 -6.63 6.65
CA GLY A 76 17.04 -5.83 7.23
C GLY A 76 17.76 -6.53 8.39
N GLN A 77 17.01 -7.18 9.30
CA GLN A 77 17.59 -7.96 10.40
C GLN A 77 18.40 -9.16 9.88
N ILE A 78 17.89 -9.84 8.86
CA ILE A 78 18.57 -10.97 8.22
C ILE A 78 19.87 -10.52 7.56
N GLY A 79 19.85 -9.41 6.81
CA GLY A 79 21.05 -8.85 6.20
C GLY A 79 22.14 -8.53 7.23
N ASN A 80 21.75 -7.96 8.36
CA ASN A 80 22.69 -7.71 9.47
C ASN A 80 23.30 -9.01 10.02
N ASN A 81 22.49 -10.04 10.23
CA ASN A 81 22.95 -11.32 10.76
C ASN A 81 23.87 -12.05 9.77
N VAL A 82 23.54 -12.05 8.49
CA VAL A 82 24.40 -12.61 7.43
C VAL A 82 25.74 -11.87 7.37
N ASN A 83 25.70 -10.53 7.45
CA ASN A 83 26.92 -9.72 7.46
C ASN A 83 27.80 -9.99 8.68
N GLN A 84 27.20 -10.25 9.85
CA GLN A 84 27.93 -10.66 11.06
C GLN A 84 28.60 -12.02 10.88
N VAL A 85 27.89 -13.02 10.36
CA VAL A 85 28.45 -14.35 10.08
C VAL A 85 29.62 -14.26 9.09
N ALA A 86 29.43 -13.53 7.98
CA ALA A 86 30.46 -13.31 6.98
C ALA A 86 31.71 -12.64 7.58
N LYS A 87 31.53 -11.62 8.41
CA LYS A 87 32.63 -10.93 9.09
C LYS A 87 33.41 -11.88 10.01
N THR A 88 32.72 -12.69 10.81
CA THR A 88 33.35 -13.66 11.72
C THR A 88 34.17 -14.70 10.95
N LEU A 89 33.59 -15.31 9.92
CA LEU A 89 34.27 -16.30 9.08
C LEU A 89 35.45 -15.70 8.33
N ASN A 90 35.31 -14.50 7.76
CA ASN A 90 36.40 -13.81 7.05
C ASN A 90 37.57 -13.44 7.98
N SER A 91 37.33 -13.30 9.28
CA SER A 91 38.38 -13.09 10.29
C SER A 91 39.03 -14.39 10.79
N GLY A 92 38.67 -15.54 10.21
CA GLY A 92 39.15 -16.86 10.63
C GLY A 92 38.51 -17.37 11.94
N GLY A 93 37.47 -16.69 12.43
CA GLY A 93 36.70 -17.12 13.58
C GLY A 93 35.62 -18.14 13.21
N ASP A 94 35.17 -18.92 14.18
CA ASP A 94 34.05 -19.84 14.02
C ASP A 94 32.70 -19.11 14.15
N ALA A 95 31.72 -19.47 13.32
CA ALA A 95 30.40 -18.85 13.28
C ALA A 95 29.29 -19.88 13.58
N PRO A 96 29.17 -20.35 14.83
CA PRO A 96 28.22 -21.41 15.22
C PRO A 96 26.75 -21.06 14.99
N HIS A 97 26.42 -19.77 14.80
CA HIS A 97 25.07 -19.30 14.50
C HIS A 97 24.73 -19.27 13.00
N ALA A 98 25.66 -19.63 12.10
CA ALA A 98 25.46 -19.55 10.65
C ALA A 98 24.21 -20.32 10.16
N GLU A 99 24.01 -21.54 10.66
CA GLU A 99 22.83 -22.37 10.35
C GLU A 99 21.51 -21.70 10.80
N ALA A 100 21.49 -21.13 12.00
CA ALA A 100 20.32 -20.41 12.50
C ALA A 100 19.99 -19.18 11.64
N VAL A 101 21.02 -18.46 11.19
CA VAL A 101 20.87 -17.32 10.28
C VAL A 101 20.35 -17.77 8.91
N LEU A 102 20.90 -18.83 8.31
CA LEU A 102 20.42 -19.40 7.05
C LEU A 102 18.96 -19.88 7.15
N SER A 103 18.59 -20.52 8.26
CA SER A 103 17.21 -20.92 8.53
C SER A 103 16.27 -19.71 8.62
N ALA A 104 16.72 -18.60 9.23
CA ALA A 104 15.95 -17.35 9.28
C ALA A 104 15.81 -16.71 7.89
N VAL A 105 16.86 -16.74 7.06
CA VAL A 105 16.82 -16.30 5.66
C VAL A 105 15.76 -17.07 4.89
N HIS A 106 15.77 -18.42 4.96
CA HIS A 106 14.79 -19.26 4.26
C HIS A 106 13.35 -18.97 4.70
N ARG A 107 13.12 -18.75 6.01
CA ARG A 107 11.79 -18.39 6.51
C ARG A 107 11.32 -17.04 5.97
N ALA A 108 12.20 -16.05 5.87
CA ALA A 108 11.83 -14.76 5.30
C ALA A 108 11.57 -14.84 3.80
N ALA A 109 12.40 -15.56 3.04
CA ALA A 109 12.17 -15.80 1.62
C ALA A 109 10.79 -16.43 1.38
N ARG A 110 10.45 -17.48 2.14
CA ARG A 110 9.12 -18.10 2.07
C ARG A 110 7.96 -17.16 2.40
N ARG A 111 8.13 -16.23 3.34
CA ARG A 111 7.10 -15.23 3.67
C ARG A 111 6.92 -14.21 2.54
N VAL A 112 8.01 -13.79 1.90
CA VAL A 112 7.96 -12.93 0.71
C VAL A 112 7.27 -13.64 -0.45
N ASP A 113 7.58 -14.92 -0.68
CA ASP A 113 6.94 -15.72 -1.73
C ASP A 113 5.44 -15.87 -1.49
N ALA A 114 5.03 -16.21 -0.26
CA ALA A 114 3.63 -16.36 0.10
C ALA A 114 2.85 -15.04 -0.03
N PHE A 115 3.45 -13.92 0.37
CA PHE A 115 2.86 -12.60 0.19
C PHE A 115 2.69 -12.25 -1.30
N THR A 116 3.73 -12.50 -2.11
CA THR A 116 3.69 -12.25 -3.56
C THR A 116 2.60 -13.08 -4.24
N GLN A 117 2.46 -14.35 -3.86
CA GLN A 117 1.39 -15.23 -4.35
C GLN A 117 0.00 -14.71 -3.97
N HIS A 118 -0.20 -14.37 -2.69
CA HIS A 118 -1.46 -13.81 -2.21
C HIS A 118 -1.85 -12.53 -2.98
N TYR A 119 -0.88 -11.63 -3.22
CA TYR A 119 -1.11 -10.40 -3.99
C TYR A 119 -1.51 -10.69 -5.45
N LEU A 120 -0.81 -11.61 -6.12
CA LEU A 120 -1.14 -12.00 -7.50
C LEU A 120 -2.53 -12.62 -7.62
N ASP A 121 -2.96 -13.38 -6.61
CA ASP A 121 -4.28 -13.99 -6.59
C ASP A 121 -5.38 -12.97 -6.28
N SER A 122 -5.12 -11.97 -5.43
CA SER A 122 -6.05 -10.86 -5.21
C SER A 122 -6.24 -9.98 -6.44
N GLU A 123 -5.17 -9.70 -7.20
CA GLU A 123 -5.24 -8.94 -8.47
C GLU A 123 -6.05 -9.69 -9.54
N ARG A 124 -5.91 -11.02 -9.63
CA ARG A 124 -6.68 -11.85 -10.56
C ARG A 124 -8.17 -11.91 -10.24
N GLN A 125 -8.55 -11.78 -8.98
CA GLN A 125 -9.96 -11.79 -8.56
C GLN A 125 -10.63 -10.42 -8.76
N ALA A 126 -9.85 -9.35 -8.92
CA ALA A 126 -10.33 -7.98 -9.14
C ALA A 126 -10.46 -7.60 -10.62
N ALA A 127 -9.92 -8.40 -11.55
CA ALA A 127 -9.96 -8.22 -13.01
C ALA A 127 -11.10 -9.01 -13.67
#